data_AF-A0A2S5CP11-F1
#
_entry.id   AF-A0A2S5CP11-F1
#
_cell.length_a   1.000
_cell.length_b   1.000
_cell.length_c   1.000
_cell.angle_alpha   90.00
_cell.angle_beta   90.00
_cell.angle_gamma   90.00
#
_symmetry.space_group_name_H-M   'P 1'
#
loop_
_entity.id
_entity.type
_entity.pdbx_description
1 polymer ?
#
loop_
_entity_poly.entity_id
_entity_poly.type
_entity_poly.pdbx_seq_one_letter_code
_entity_poly.pdbx_strand_id
1 'polypeptide(L)' 'MAILKGNNLDNTLIGGLSDDKLFGYGGNDNLIGGAGNDVLKGKAAAGTTS' A
#
# COMPACT_ATOMS: atom_id res chain seq x y z
N MET A 1 -13.34 6.91 0.23
CA MET A 1 -12.10 6.92 -0.57
C MET A 1 -11.05 7.73 0.15
N ALA A 2 -10.03 7.03 0.64
CA ALA A 2 -8.82 7.53 1.23
C ALA A 2 -7.62 7.22 0.32
N ILE A 3 -6.61 8.07 0.39
CA ILE A 3 -5.33 7.85 -0.30
C ILE A 3 -4.24 7.83 0.76
N LEU A 4 -3.75 6.63 1.09
CA LEU A 4 -2.73 6.41 2.09
C LEU A 4 -1.39 6.17 1.41
N LYS A 5 -0.36 6.82 1.92
CA LYS A 5 1.01 6.74 1.39
C LYS A 5 1.97 6.50 2.54
N GLY A 6 2.76 5.46 2.39
CA GLY A 6 3.90 5.13 3.23
C GLY A 6 5.12 5.96 2.86
N ASN A 7 6.29 5.44 3.23
CA ASN A 7 7.60 6.04 3.05
C ASN A 7 8.62 4.92 2.80
N ASN A 8 9.91 5.17 3.07
CA ASN A 8 10.96 4.18 2.79
C ASN A 8 11.17 3.14 3.91
N LEU A 9 10.36 3.19 4.97
CA LEU A 9 10.38 2.29 6.11
C LEU A 9 9.14 1.40 6.10
N ASP A 10 9.18 0.34 6.90
CA ASP A 10 8.04 -0.54 7.13
C ASP A 10 6.83 0.24 7.63
N ASN A 11 5.72 0.19 6.88
CA ASN A 11 4.50 0.88 7.25
C ASN A 11 3.33 -0.07 7.42
N THR A 12 2.34 0.36 8.21
CA THR A 12 1.03 -0.27 8.28
C THR A 12 0.00 0.74 7.82
N LEU A 13 -0.64 0.48 6.67
CA LEU A 13 -1.66 1.32 6.08
C LEU A 13 -2.99 0.55 6.09
N ILE A 14 -4.02 1.15 6.68
CA ILE A 14 -5.34 0.54 6.85
C ILE A 14 -6.38 1.46 6.23
N GLY A 15 -7.07 0.97 5.20
CA GLY A 15 -8.22 1.61 4.58
C GLY A 15 -9.52 1.38 5.34
N GLY A 16 -10.61 1.90 4.79
CA GLY A 16 -11.92 1.96 5.41
C GLY A 16 -12.96 1.09 4.72
N LEU A 17 -14.20 1.57 4.69
CA LEU A 17 -15.34 0.86 4.10
C LEU A 17 -15.62 1.26 2.64
N SER A 18 -14.71 2.02 2.03
CA SER A 18 -14.87 2.56 0.68
C SER A 18 -13.65 2.22 -0.15
N ASP A 19 -13.78 2.30 -1.47
CA ASP A 19 -12.66 2.14 -2.40
C ASP A 19 -11.50 3.09 -2.05
N ASP A 20 -10.36 2.52 -1.68
CA ASP A 20 -9.18 3.24 -1.23
C ASP A 20 -7.95 2.99 -2.11
N LYS A 21 -6.93 3.86 -1.99
CA LYS A 21 -5.63 3.70 -2.64
C LYS A 21 -4.52 3.72 -1.61
N LEU A 22 -3.86 2.59 -1.41
CA LEU A 22 -2.78 2.41 -0.44
C LEU A 22 -1.46 2.22 -1.18
N PHE A 23 -0.47 3.06 -0.88
CA PHE A 23 0.87 3.02 -1.48
C PHE A 23 1.93 2.81 -0.40
N GLY A 24 2.56 1.64 -0.32
CA GLY A 24 3.57 1.32 0.71
C GLY A 24 4.93 1.97 0.47
N TYR A 25 5.38 2.01 -0.80
CA TYR A 25 6.71 2.46 -1.23
C TYR A 25 7.88 1.57 -0.80
N GLY A 26 8.70 1.96 0.18
CA GLY A 26 9.88 1.21 0.59
C GLY A 26 9.62 0.45 1.90
N GLY A 27 10.57 -0.39 2.32
CA GLY A 27 10.37 -1.25 3.48
C GLY A 27 9.44 -2.44 3.20
N ASN A 28 9.07 -3.14 4.27
CA ASN A 28 8.13 -4.25 4.28
C ASN A 28 6.79 -3.75 4.83
N ASP A 29 5.87 -3.43 3.92
CA ASP A 29 4.59 -2.83 4.28
C ASP A 29 3.50 -3.86 4.55
N ASN A 30 2.64 -3.54 5.52
CA ASN A 30 1.35 -4.18 5.70
C ASN A 30 0.24 -3.26 5.19
N LEU A 31 -0.36 -3.62 4.06
CA LEU A 31 -1.43 -2.84 3.41
C LEU A 31 -2.75 -3.59 3.56
N ILE A 32 -3.72 -3.00 4.27
CA ILE A 32 -5.05 -3.56 4.50
C ILE A 32 -6.06 -2.62 3.85
N GLY A 33 -6.73 -3.06 2.78
CA GLY A 33 -7.67 -2.22 2.02
C GLY A 33 -8.97 -1.93 2.79
N GLY A 34 -9.49 -2.92 3.51
CA GLY A 34 -10.80 -2.83 4.15
C GLY A 34 -11.90 -3.36 3.23
N ALA A 35 -13.07 -2.73 3.24
CA ALA A 35 -14.17 -3.08 2.35
C ALA A 35 -14.22 -2.09 1.17
N GLY A 36 -14.64 -2.56 0.00
CA GLY A 36 -14.61 -1.77 -1.23
C GLY A 36 -13.63 -2.36 -2.25
N ASN A 37 -13.50 -1.69 -3.38
CA ASN A 37 -12.55 -2.06 -4.44
C ASN A 37 -11.26 -1.26 -4.27
N ASP A 38 -10.34 -1.80 -3.49
CA ASP A 38 -9.11 -1.11 -3.13
C ASP A 38 -7.98 -1.35 -4.12
N VAL A 39 -7.11 -0.34 -4.27
CA VAL A 39 -5.83 -0.46 -4.97
C VAL A 39 -4.71 -0.44 -3.96
N LEU A 40 -4.08 -1.60 -3.74
CA LEU A 40 -2.92 -1.74 -2.87
C LEU A 40 -1.65 -1.87 -3.72
N LYS A 41 -0.73 -0.93 -3.55
CA LYS A 41 0.56 -0.92 -4.22
C LYS A 41 1.66 -0.89 -3.18
N GLY A 42 2.23 -2.06 -2.88
CA GLY A 42 3.45 -2.17 -2.09
C GLY A 42 4.67 -1.65 -2.86
N LYS A 43 5.87 -2.00 -2.38
CA LYS A 43 7.08 -1.71 -3.14
C LYS A 43 6.99 -2.28 -4.55
N ALA A 44 7.42 -1.51 -5.54
CA ALA A 44 7.80 -2.13 -6.80
C ALA A 44 8.82 -3.21 -6.45
N ALA A 45 8.59 -4.46 -6.84
CA ALA A 45 9.64 -5.45 -6.82
C ALA A 45 10.82 -4.78 -7.51
N ALA A 46 11.88 -4.45 -6.74
CA ALA A 46 13.08 -3.87 -7.28
C ALA A 46 13.41 -4.76 -8.46
N GLY A 47 13.39 -4.19 -9.68
CA GLY A 47 13.49 -4.97 -10.90
C GLY A 47 14.57 -6.00 -10.68
N THR A 48 14.21 -7.27 -10.81
CA THR A 48 15.18 -8.36 -10.86
C THR A 48 16.11 -8.01 -12.01
N THR A 49 17.20 -7.30 -11.71
CA THR A 49 18.34 -7.19 -12.59
C THR A 49 18.90 -8.59 -12.60
N SER A 50 18.55 -9.31 -13.66
CA SER A 50 19.22 -10.54 -14.07
C SER A 50 20.73 -10.38 -14.05
#